data_AF-A0A962DHF9-F1
#
_entry.id   AF-A0A962DHF9-F1
#
_cell.length_a   1.000
_cell.length_b   1.000
_cell.length_c   1.000
_cell.angle_alpha   90.00
_cell.angle_beta   90.00
_cell.angle_gamma   90.00
#
_symmetry.space_group_name_H-M   'P 1'
#
loop_
_entity.id
_entity.type
_entity.pdbx_description
1 polymer ?
#
loop_
_entity_poly.entity_id
_entity_poly.type
_entity_poly.pdbx_seq_one_letter_code
_entity_poly.pdbx_strand_id
1 'polypeptide(L)' 'MSEQEQYDVVVIGGGPGGYVAAIRAAQLGMSTLCVDNN' A
#
# COMPACT_ATOMS: atom_id res chain seq x y z
N MET A 1 -0.30 -23.51 -5.52
CA MET A 1 0.47 -22.95 -4.39
C MET A 1 -0.02 -21.53 -4.18
N SER A 2 -0.35 -21.13 -2.97
CA SER A 2 -0.77 -19.75 -2.69
C SER A 2 0.47 -18.87 -2.62
N GLU A 3 0.63 -17.94 -3.55
CA GLU A 3 1.70 -16.93 -3.52
C GLU A 3 1.37 -15.90 -2.44
N GLN A 4 2.26 -15.79 -1.45
CA GLN A 4 2.19 -14.77 -0.41
C GLN A 4 3.11 -13.63 -0.81
N GLU A 5 2.54 -12.50 -1.20
CA GLU A 5 3.33 -11.31 -1.52
C GLU A 5 3.73 -10.60 -0.22
N GLN A 6 5.02 -10.29 -0.10
CA GLN A 6 5.56 -9.50 1.00
C GLN A 6 5.64 -8.03 0.60
N TYR A 7 5.18 -7.18 1.50
CA TYR A 7 5.19 -5.73 1.38
C TYR A 7 5.83 -5.13 2.62
N ASP A 8 6.61 -4.07 2.44
CA ASP A 8 7.21 -3.29 3.53
C ASP A 8 6.14 -2.44 4.23
N VAL A 9 5.16 -1.95 3.45
CA VAL A 9 4.06 -1.13 3.94
C VAL A 9 2.74 -1.60 3.35
N VAL A 10 1.72 -1.75 4.21
CA VAL A 10 0.33 -1.98 3.79
C VAL A 10 -0.53 -0.82 4.29
N VAL A 11 -1.20 -0.14 3.37
CA VAL A 11 -2.14 0.95 3.65
C VAL A 11 -3.56 0.45 3.43
N ILE A 12 -4.40 0.59 4.45
CA ILE A 12 -5.82 0.20 4.41
C ILE A 12 -6.68 1.47 4.36
N GLY A 13 -7.42 1.63 3.26
CA GLY A 13 -8.25 2.78 2.93
C GLY A 13 -7.63 3.66 1.83
N GLY A 14 -8.37 3.88 0.73
CA GLY A 14 -7.94 4.62 -0.46
C GLY A 14 -8.30 6.12 -0.47
N GLY A 15 -8.82 6.64 0.64
CA GLY A 15 -9.20 8.06 0.76
C GLY A 15 -8.02 9.04 0.67
N PRO A 16 -8.27 10.35 0.73
CA PRO A 16 -7.25 11.39 0.49
C PRO A 16 -5.98 11.28 1.35
N GLY A 17 -6.08 10.71 2.56
CA GLY A 17 -4.90 10.44 3.39
C GLY A 17 -4.21 9.11 3.03
N GLY A 18 -4.99 8.07 2.72
CA GLY A 18 -4.48 6.72 2.50
C GLY A 18 -3.73 6.57 1.19
N TYR A 19 -4.31 7.01 0.06
CA TYR A 19 -3.61 6.93 -1.22
C TYR A 19 -2.32 7.78 -1.23
N VAL A 20 -2.35 8.95 -0.58
CA VAL A 20 -1.18 9.84 -0.46
C VAL A 20 -0.08 9.17 0.37
N ALA A 21 -0.43 8.51 1.48
CA ALA A 21 0.51 7.76 2.29
C ALA A 21 1.15 6.60 1.49
N ALA A 22 0.33 5.86 0.73
CA ALA A 22 0.82 4.76 -0.10
C ALA A 22 1.79 5.25 -1.20
N ILE A 23 1.44 6.34 -1.89
CA ILE A 23 2.31 6.95 -2.91
C ILE A 23 3.63 7.41 -2.30
N ARG A 24 3.59 8.05 -1.11
CA ARG A 24 4.81 8.51 -0.46
C ARG A 24 5.71 7.36 -0.01
N ALA A 25 5.14 6.28 0.53
CA ALA A 25 5.90 5.08 0.88
C ALA A 25 6.59 4.46 -0.35
N ALA A 26 5.87 4.34 -1.47
CA ALA A 26 6.45 3.86 -2.73
C ALA A 26 7.57 4.78 -3.26
N GLN A 27 7.41 6.10 -3.18
CA GLN A 27 8.43 7.07 -3.59
C GLN A 27 9.70 7.01 -2.72
N LEU A 28 9.59 6.55 -1.48
CA LEU A 28 10.73 6.31 -0.59
C LEU A 28 11.39 4.94 -0.84
N GLY A 29 10.93 4.19 -1.83
CA GLY A 29 11.50 2.90 -2.24
C GLY A 29 10.95 1.69 -1.48
N MET A 30 9.86 1.85 -0.73
CA MET A 30 9.22 0.75 0.00
C MET A 30 8.26 -0.02 -0.91
N SER A 31 8.29 -1.35 -0.86
CA SER A 31 7.25 -2.20 -1.46
C SER A 31 5.94 -1.93 -0.73
N THR A 32 4.97 -1.29 -1.41
CA THR A 32 3.76 -0.76 -0.77
C THR A 32 2.48 -1.34 -1.39
N LEU A 33 1.60 -1.90 -0.57
CA LEU A 33 0.25 -2.33 -0.96
C LEU A 33 -0.78 -1.33 -0.43
N CYS A 34 -1.67 -0.83 -1.30
CA CYS A 34 -2.82 -0.04 -0.90
C CYS A 34 -4.10 -0.84 -1.14
N VAL A 35 -4.91 -1.03 -0.12
CA VAL A 35 -6.17 -1.79 -0.18
C VAL A 35 -7.32 -0.88 0.17
N ASP A 36 -8.33 -0.84 -0.68
CA ASP A 36 -9.59 -0.16 -0.42
C ASP A 36 -10.76 -1.09 -0.77
N ASN A 37 -11.89 -0.93 -0.10
CA ASN A 37 -13.05 -1.83 -0.25
C ASN A 37 -14.08 -1.31 -1.27
N ASN A 38 -13.83 -0.15 -1.87
CA ASN A 38 -14.79 0.56 -2.72
C ASN A 38 -14.62 0.21 -4.20
#